data_AF-A0A5N5J336-F1
#
_entry.id   AF-A0A5N5J336-F1
#
_cell.length_a   1.000
_cell.length_b   1.000
_cell.length_c   1.000
_cell.angle_alpha   90.00
_cell.angle_beta   90.00
_cell.angle_gamma   90.00
#
_symmetry.space_group_name_H-M   'P 1'
#
loop_
_entity.id
_entity.type
_entity.pdbx_description
1 polymer ?
#
loop_
_entity_poly.entity_id
_entity_poly.type
_entity_poly.pdbx_seq_one_letter_code
_entity_poly.pdbx_strand_id
1 'polypeptide(L)'
;MELVNLFKDETILSRTPSLPRHIPSDATTIEGYSSWTNSEPLCGLEKRGKVRRFVLRKTHAINCRVSLAPDFSAWEDTPNNGITLLVLAWSYILTADLAERQCLGMEYLPRQPSNGQLPTLRLDYALPQERAWWKAIAAWVSPWAVQVEDIGLDIADEEGDTTQRPPNAREAAGFLARLCSAFGLGQQCSAAIAAVLTFPLHASVVTGKPATIELPRLSLIHRFSNPGEEPPPHEFRHLGYYMSLSLCPTILGPLLWSVCWEPGVPCQFAGAWLGPIAAVLRPIIENKKLELLAKVLSFTNVAPLWLGVALCGARGIIKSILYSIDGLRQYAHTEPDSDSAAWTGIPQSFLHTRSPGPYLQKDGMVSRADVWRLRHDCYREYEDTTFEHPPAHGWPPFGRMREEDVELEIRPHLRCSHHWSYSFWTWVPVGVADTGFSPVKVRYNVA
;
A
#
# COMPACT_ATOMS: atom_id res chain seq x y z
N MET A 1 10.22 21.59 -5.65
CA MET A 1 10.46 20.15 -5.45
C MET A 1 9.46 19.46 -6.35
N GLU A 2 9.92 19.08 -7.53
CA GLU A 2 9.08 18.46 -8.56
C GLU A 2 8.55 17.12 -8.03
N LEU A 3 7.24 16.87 -8.21
CA LEU A 3 6.63 15.56 -7.92
C LEU A 3 7.35 14.42 -8.70
N VAL A 4 8.06 14.80 -9.76
CA VAL A 4 8.90 13.98 -10.65
C VAL A 4 9.92 13.10 -9.91
N ASN A 5 10.49 13.55 -8.79
CA ASN A 5 11.51 12.80 -8.06
C ASN A 5 10.96 11.76 -7.06
N LEU A 6 9.63 11.62 -6.96
CA LEU A 6 9.00 10.77 -5.95
C LEU A 6 8.96 9.29 -6.31
N PHE A 7 9.03 8.95 -7.60
CA PHE A 7 8.60 7.63 -8.06
C PHE A 7 9.75 6.64 -8.15
N LYS A 8 10.06 6.04 -7.00
CA LYS A 8 10.76 4.75 -6.91
C LYS A 8 9.97 3.82 -5.98
N ASP A 9 8.82 3.35 -6.45
CA ASP A 9 7.89 2.52 -5.66
C ASP A 9 8.53 1.22 -5.14
N GLU A 10 9.63 0.77 -5.75
CA GLU A 10 10.40 -0.38 -5.27
C GLU A 10 11.05 -0.16 -3.90
N THR A 11 11.27 1.10 -3.51
CA THR A 11 11.95 1.45 -2.25
C THR A 11 11.18 0.95 -1.02
N ILE A 12 9.85 0.86 -1.11
CA ILE A 12 8.99 0.36 -0.03
C ILE A 12 8.76 -1.15 -0.10
N LEU A 13 9.30 -1.87 -1.09
CA LEU A 13 9.10 -3.31 -1.22
C LEU A 13 10.09 -4.14 -0.40
N SER A 14 11.23 -3.59 0.03
CA SER A 14 12.28 -4.23 0.87
C SER A 14 12.24 -5.76 0.95
N ARG A 15 11.54 -6.37 1.93
CA ARG A 15 11.34 -7.83 2.09
C ARG A 15 9.88 -8.27 1.99
N THR A 16 9.05 -7.48 1.32
CA THR A 16 7.64 -7.79 1.02
C THR A 16 7.58 -9.11 0.25
N PRO A 17 6.74 -10.08 0.64
CA PRO A 17 6.57 -11.32 -0.11
C PRO A 17 5.74 -11.09 -1.38
N SER A 18 6.00 -11.88 -2.42
CA SER A 18 5.15 -11.88 -3.60
C SER A 18 3.91 -12.71 -3.34
N LEU A 19 2.77 -12.26 -3.87
CA LEU A 19 1.57 -13.06 -3.92
C LEU A 19 1.87 -14.40 -4.64
N PRO A 20 1.31 -15.53 -4.19
CA PRO A 20 1.56 -16.84 -4.82
C PRO A 20 1.18 -16.83 -6.30
N ARG A 21 1.97 -17.51 -7.15
CA ARG A 21 1.69 -17.62 -8.60
C ARG A 21 0.48 -18.49 -8.91
N HIS A 22 0.19 -19.44 -8.02
CA HIS A 22 -0.96 -20.34 -8.14
C HIS A 22 -1.77 -20.24 -6.85
N ILE A 23 -3.02 -19.86 -6.98
CA ILE A 23 -4.00 -19.73 -5.91
C ILE A 23 -5.19 -20.60 -6.31
N PRO A 24 -5.81 -21.36 -5.38
CA PRO A 24 -7.01 -22.12 -5.71
C PRO A 24 -8.11 -21.21 -6.28
N SER A 25 -8.82 -21.70 -7.30
CA SER A 25 -9.83 -20.92 -8.05
C SER A 25 -11.04 -20.54 -7.19
N ASP A 26 -11.33 -21.31 -6.15
CA ASP A 26 -12.38 -21.10 -5.16
C ASP A 26 -11.92 -20.30 -3.94
N ALA A 27 -10.61 -20.03 -3.80
CA ALA A 27 -10.08 -19.30 -2.66
C ALA A 27 -10.63 -17.87 -2.61
N THR A 28 -11.37 -17.56 -1.56
CA THR A 28 -11.82 -16.20 -1.26
C THR A 28 -10.81 -15.45 -0.41
N THR A 29 -9.96 -16.19 0.32
CA THR A 29 -8.88 -15.67 1.16
C THR A 29 -7.69 -16.61 1.14
N ILE A 30 -6.49 -16.06 1.33
CA ILE A 30 -5.27 -16.82 1.58
C ILE A 30 -4.65 -16.34 2.89
N GLU A 31 -3.77 -17.15 3.46
CA GLU A 31 -3.13 -16.85 4.73
C GLU A 31 -1.61 -17.00 4.63
N GLY A 32 -0.91 -16.38 5.58
CA GLY A 32 0.49 -16.63 5.77
C GLY A 32 0.99 -16.10 7.11
N TYR A 33 2.25 -16.37 7.43
CA TYR A 33 2.87 -15.90 8.65
C TYR A 33 4.35 -15.64 8.44
N SER A 34 4.92 -14.73 9.24
CA SER A 34 6.35 -14.43 9.23
C SER A 34 7.14 -15.41 10.10
N SER A 35 8.34 -15.77 9.64
CA SER A 35 9.34 -16.46 10.45
C SER A 35 10.47 -15.52 10.83
N TRP A 36 10.91 -15.58 12.08
CA TRP A 36 11.98 -14.74 12.63
C TRP A 36 13.07 -15.63 13.23
N THR A 37 14.33 -15.21 13.09
CA THR A 37 15.48 -15.90 13.69
C THR A 37 16.21 -14.96 14.63
N ASN A 38 16.71 -15.52 15.74
CA ASN A 38 17.65 -14.81 16.60
C ASN A 38 19.08 -15.13 16.12
N SER A 39 19.83 -14.11 15.71
CA SER A 39 21.21 -14.29 15.24
C SER A 39 22.21 -14.64 16.35
N GLU A 40 21.83 -14.43 17.62
CA GLU A 40 22.64 -14.74 18.82
C GLU A 40 21.90 -15.74 19.72
N PRO A 41 22.02 -17.06 19.47
CA PRO A 41 21.12 -18.09 20.01
C PRO A 41 21.45 -18.52 21.44
N LEU A 42 22.06 -17.67 22.26
CA LEU A 42 22.37 -18.00 23.66
C LEU A 42 21.11 -18.15 24.54
N CYS A 43 19.95 -17.74 24.00
CA CYS A 43 18.65 -17.85 24.65
C CYS A 43 17.68 -18.67 23.78
N GLY A 44 16.93 -19.59 24.40
CA GLY A 44 15.92 -20.43 23.73
C GLY A 44 14.59 -19.73 23.44
N LEU A 45 14.51 -18.41 23.58
CA LEU A 45 13.32 -17.64 23.24
C LEU A 45 13.04 -17.78 21.73
N GLU A 46 11.78 -18.00 21.36
CA GLU A 46 11.32 -18.06 19.96
C GLU A 46 10.39 -16.88 19.66
N LYS A 47 10.55 -16.25 18.49
CA LYS A 47 9.61 -15.26 17.97
C LYS A 47 8.81 -15.85 16.82
N ARG A 48 7.50 -16.01 17.00
CA ARG A 48 6.59 -16.49 15.95
C ARG A 48 5.81 -15.33 15.35
N GLY A 49 5.69 -15.33 14.02
CA GLY A 49 4.79 -14.44 13.32
C GLY A 49 3.34 -14.72 13.63
N LYS A 50 2.51 -13.69 13.53
CA LYS A 50 1.06 -13.84 13.55
C LYS A 50 0.58 -14.34 12.18
N VAL A 51 -0.43 -15.20 12.19
CA VAL A 51 -1.13 -15.59 10.96
C VAL A 51 -1.90 -14.36 10.47
N ARG A 52 -1.68 -14.00 9.21
CA ARG A 52 -2.39 -12.93 8.51
C ARG A 52 -3.24 -13.50 7.41
N ARG A 53 -4.43 -12.93 7.28
CA ARG A 53 -5.40 -13.28 6.25
C ARG A 53 -5.48 -12.17 5.21
N PHE A 54 -5.39 -12.56 3.93
CA PHE A 54 -5.51 -11.70 2.76
C PHE A 54 -6.83 -12.00 2.09
N VAL A 55 -7.66 -10.97 1.92
CA VAL A 55 -8.98 -11.12 1.33
C VAL A 55 -8.89 -10.89 -0.17
N LEU A 56 -9.17 -11.92 -0.96
CA LEU A 56 -9.05 -11.91 -2.42
C LEU A 56 -10.35 -11.53 -3.13
N ARG A 57 -11.48 -11.55 -2.42
CA ARG A 57 -12.78 -11.12 -2.96
C ARG A 57 -13.45 -10.15 -2.00
N LYS A 58 -13.89 -9.00 -2.52
CA LYS A 58 -14.67 -8.01 -1.76
C LYS A 58 -16.14 -8.06 -2.17
N THR A 59 -17.01 -7.82 -1.20
CA THR A 59 -18.46 -7.77 -1.41
C THR A 59 -18.91 -6.50 -2.14
N HIS A 60 -18.15 -5.42 -2.00
CA HIS A 60 -18.47 -4.12 -2.58
C HIS A 60 -17.27 -3.62 -3.37
N ALA A 61 -17.53 -3.14 -4.60
CA ALA A 61 -16.56 -2.38 -5.36
C ALA A 61 -16.40 -0.97 -4.76
N ILE A 62 -15.28 -0.32 -5.04
CA ILE A 62 -15.05 1.07 -4.69
C ILE A 62 -15.83 1.95 -5.68
N ASN A 63 -16.63 2.87 -5.17
CA ASN A 63 -17.28 3.88 -5.99
C ASN A 63 -16.25 4.92 -6.41
N CYS A 64 -16.07 5.10 -7.72
CA CYS A 64 -15.19 6.10 -8.28
C CYS A 64 -16.00 7.19 -8.96
N ARG A 65 -15.67 8.44 -8.63
CA ARG A 65 -16.25 9.65 -9.23
C ARG A 65 -15.14 10.58 -9.67
N VAL A 66 -15.42 11.38 -10.69
CA VAL A 66 -14.52 12.47 -11.10
C VAL A 66 -14.69 13.66 -10.15
N SER A 67 -13.58 14.16 -9.64
CA SER A 67 -13.53 15.34 -8.79
C SER A 67 -13.77 16.61 -9.60
N LEU A 68 -14.54 17.53 -9.01
CA LEU A 68 -14.74 18.89 -9.54
C LEU A 68 -13.73 19.90 -8.97
N ALA A 69 -12.88 19.46 -8.03
CA ALA A 69 -11.86 20.31 -7.43
C ALA A 69 -10.73 20.59 -8.43
N PRO A 70 -10.04 21.75 -8.32
CA PRO A 70 -8.90 22.06 -9.15
C PRO A 70 -7.65 21.24 -8.81
N ASP A 71 -7.59 20.60 -7.63
CA ASP A 71 -6.48 19.73 -7.25
C ASP A 71 -6.26 18.61 -8.26
N PHE A 72 -5.00 18.46 -8.66
CA PHE A 72 -4.49 17.55 -9.67
C PHE A 72 -5.18 17.69 -11.03
N SER A 73 -5.82 18.83 -11.33
CA SER A 73 -6.46 19.07 -12.64
C SER A 73 -5.43 19.26 -13.76
N ALA A 74 -4.24 19.78 -13.43
CA ALA A 74 -3.07 19.84 -14.28
C ALA A 74 -1.95 18.99 -13.66
N TRP A 75 -1.13 18.37 -14.52
CA TRP A 75 0.07 17.67 -14.10
C TRP A 75 1.28 18.45 -14.61
N GLU A 76 2.28 18.68 -13.76
CA GLU A 76 3.47 19.47 -14.11
C GLU A 76 4.09 18.94 -15.42
N ASP A 77 4.46 19.86 -16.31
CA ASP A 77 5.14 19.61 -17.59
C ASP A 77 4.38 18.78 -18.64
N THR A 78 3.06 18.62 -18.50
CA THR A 78 2.25 17.99 -19.55
C THR A 78 0.89 18.67 -19.73
N PRO A 79 0.44 18.91 -20.98
CA PRO A 79 -0.90 19.41 -21.25
C PRO A 79 -1.99 18.36 -21.02
N ASN A 80 -1.59 17.10 -20.79
CA ASN A 80 -2.50 15.97 -20.62
C ASN A 80 -2.55 15.50 -19.17
N ASN A 81 -3.74 15.13 -18.73
CA ASN A 81 -4.01 14.50 -17.45
C ASN A 81 -4.83 13.24 -17.69
N GLY A 82 -4.17 12.09 -17.61
CA GLY A 82 -4.70 10.75 -17.81
C GLY A 82 -4.89 9.96 -16.52
N ILE A 83 -4.63 10.54 -15.34
CA ILE A 83 -4.61 9.82 -14.05
C ILE A 83 -5.84 8.93 -13.86
N THR A 84 -7.05 9.45 -14.11
CA THR A 84 -8.29 8.67 -13.95
C THR A 84 -8.30 7.42 -14.82
N LEU A 85 -7.96 7.51 -16.11
CA LEU A 85 -7.89 6.33 -16.99
C LEU A 85 -6.80 5.36 -16.56
N LEU A 86 -5.64 5.87 -16.16
CA LEU A 86 -4.50 5.04 -15.72
C LEU A 86 -4.81 4.30 -14.42
N VAL A 87 -5.50 4.93 -13.47
CA VAL A 87 -5.94 4.30 -12.22
C VAL A 87 -6.91 3.16 -12.50
N LEU A 88 -7.89 3.39 -13.40
CA LEU A 88 -8.84 2.35 -13.79
C LEU A 88 -8.16 1.19 -14.52
N ALA A 89 -7.19 1.49 -15.39
CA ALA A 89 -6.42 0.47 -16.08
C ALA A 89 -5.52 -0.35 -15.14
N TRP A 90 -4.84 0.28 -14.18
CA TRP A 90 -4.08 -0.44 -13.14
C TRP A 90 -4.97 -1.29 -12.24
N SER A 91 -6.16 -0.80 -11.88
CA SER A 91 -7.17 -1.56 -11.15
C SER A 91 -7.58 -2.83 -11.93
N TYR A 92 -7.80 -2.71 -13.24
CA TYR A 92 -8.05 -3.86 -14.11
C TYR A 92 -6.84 -4.82 -14.12
N ILE A 93 -5.62 -4.31 -14.32
CA ILE A 93 -4.40 -5.12 -14.41
C ILE A 93 -4.19 -5.96 -13.14
N LEU A 94 -4.33 -5.37 -11.95
CA LEU A 94 -4.23 -6.12 -10.68
C LEU A 94 -5.33 -7.17 -10.54
N THR A 95 -6.54 -6.85 -11.01
CA THR A 95 -7.67 -7.78 -11.00
C THR A 95 -7.44 -8.96 -11.95
N ALA A 96 -6.96 -8.68 -13.17
CA ALA A 96 -6.63 -9.69 -14.17
C ALA A 96 -5.48 -10.59 -13.68
N ASP A 97 -4.42 -10.04 -13.09
CA ASP A 97 -3.30 -10.83 -12.54
C ASP A 97 -3.77 -11.75 -11.39
N LEU A 98 -4.68 -11.26 -10.54
CA LEU A 98 -5.30 -12.10 -9.51
C LEU A 98 -6.14 -13.21 -10.12
N ALA A 99 -6.98 -12.90 -11.11
CA ALA A 99 -7.80 -13.88 -11.80
C ALA A 99 -6.92 -14.96 -12.47
N GLU A 100 -5.84 -14.57 -13.15
CA GLU A 100 -4.87 -15.48 -13.77
C GLU A 100 -4.21 -16.41 -12.75
N ARG A 101 -3.80 -15.89 -11.59
CA ARG A 101 -3.26 -16.72 -10.48
C ARG A 101 -4.28 -17.72 -9.96
N GLN A 102 -5.57 -17.41 -10.06
CA GLN A 102 -6.70 -18.27 -9.71
C GLN A 102 -7.19 -19.15 -10.86
N CYS A 103 -6.53 -19.11 -12.03
CA CYS A 103 -6.98 -19.76 -13.25
C CYS A 103 -8.43 -19.39 -13.65
N LEU A 104 -8.81 -18.14 -13.41
CA LEU A 104 -10.11 -17.57 -13.76
C LEU A 104 -9.99 -16.71 -15.02
N GLY A 105 -11.05 -16.70 -15.82
CA GLY A 105 -11.18 -15.80 -16.97
C GLY A 105 -11.75 -14.44 -16.58
N MET A 106 -11.41 -13.41 -17.35
CA MET A 106 -12.05 -12.10 -17.29
C MET A 106 -13.18 -12.04 -18.33
N GLU A 107 -14.28 -11.37 -17.98
CA GLU A 107 -15.43 -11.14 -18.86
C GLU A 107 -15.83 -9.67 -18.85
N TYR A 108 -16.29 -9.15 -20.00
CA TYR A 108 -16.84 -7.80 -20.06
C TYR A 108 -18.24 -7.75 -19.47
N LEU A 109 -18.48 -6.76 -18.63
CA LEU A 109 -19.82 -6.51 -18.10
C LEU A 109 -20.68 -5.79 -19.15
N PRO A 110 -21.99 -6.07 -19.21
CA PRO A 110 -22.91 -5.32 -20.04
C PRO A 110 -22.89 -3.84 -19.63
N ARG A 111 -22.48 -2.96 -20.54
CA ARG A 111 -22.47 -1.50 -20.29
C ARG A 111 -23.90 -0.98 -20.33
N GLN A 112 -24.29 -0.18 -19.33
CA GLN A 112 -25.53 0.60 -19.45
C GLN A 112 -25.31 1.74 -20.44
N PRO A 113 -26.26 2.00 -21.37
CA PRO A 113 -26.11 3.06 -22.36
C PRO A 113 -25.99 4.42 -21.67
N SER A 114 -24.95 5.19 -22.04
CA SER A 114 -24.76 6.53 -21.49
C SER A 114 -25.77 7.50 -22.12
N ASN A 115 -26.57 8.18 -21.31
CA ASN A 115 -27.65 9.07 -21.77
C ASN A 115 -27.18 10.51 -22.10
N GLY A 116 -25.88 10.75 -22.29
CA GLY A 116 -25.31 12.11 -22.44
C GLY A 116 -24.33 12.26 -23.59
N GLN A 117 -24.23 13.48 -24.14
CA GLN A 117 -23.15 13.89 -25.07
C GLN A 117 -21.85 14.09 -24.28
N LEU A 118 -21.14 12.99 -23.98
CA LEU A 118 -19.79 13.04 -23.42
C LEU A 118 -18.76 13.36 -24.52
N PRO A 119 -17.66 14.06 -24.19
CA PRO A 119 -16.57 14.23 -25.14
C PRO A 119 -15.97 12.87 -25.51
N THR A 120 -15.79 12.64 -26.82
CA THR A 120 -15.30 11.36 -27.34
C THR A 120 -13.79 11.39 -27.56
N LEU A 121 -13.06 10.50 -26.91
CA LEU A 121 -11.66 10.23 -27.17
C LEU A 121 -11.51 9.27 -28.35
N ARG A 122 -10.76 9.70 -29.36
CA ARG A 122 -10.39 8.85 -30.49
C ARG A 122 -9.01 8.25 -30.26
N LEU A 123 -8.96 6.93 -30.29
CA LEU A 123 -7.74 6.12 -30.16
C LEU A 123 -7.41 5.46 -31.50
N ASP A 124 -7.18 6.24 -32.54
CA ASP A 124 -7.01 5.73 -33.92
C ASP A 124 -5.78 4.81 -34.08
N TYR A 125 -4.83 4.89 -33.14
CA TYR A 125 -3.66 3.99 -33.10
C TYR A 125 -3.94 2.64 -32.43
N ALA A 126 -5.01 2.56 -31.64
CA ALA A 126 -5.30 1.43 -30.78
C ALA A 126 -5.91 0.29 -31.60
N LEU A 127 -5.53 -0.94 -31.26
CA LEU A 127 -6.11 -2.13 -31.88
C LEU A 127 -7.59 -2.27 -31.48
N PRO A 128 -8.42 -2.98 -32.25
CA PRO A 128 -9.82 -3.21 -31.89
C PRO A 128 -9.99 -3.77 -30.46
N GLN A 129 -9.14 -4.72 -30.07
CA GLN A 129 -9.14 -5.27 -28.71
C GLN A 129 -8.79 -4.23 -27.64
N GLU A 130 -7.83 -3.34 -27.92
CA GLU A 130 -7.43 -2.28 -27.00
C GLU A 130 -8.56 -1.25 -26.82
N ARG A 131 -9.23 -0.85 -27.90
CA ARG A 131 -10.39 0.07 -27.83
C ARG A 131 -11.55 -0.56 -27.09
N ALA A 132 -11.87 -1.82 -27.40
CA ALA A 132 -12.90 -2.58 -26.69
C ALA A 132 -12.60 -2.66 -25.19
N TRP A 133 -11.34 -2.90 -24.83
CA TRP A 133 -10.90 -2.90 -23.45
C TRP A 133 -11.07 -1.54 -22.79
N TRP A 134 -10.52 -0.45 -23.35
CA TRP A 134 -10.65 0.89 -22.78
C TRP A 134 -12.12 1.31 -22.56
N LYS A 135 -13.05 0.89 -23.44
CA LYS A 135 -14.50 1.12 -23.29
C LYS A 135 -15.13 0.38 -22.12
N ALA A 136 -14.60 -0.78 -21.81
CA ALA A 136 -15.17 -1.73 -20.88
C ALA A 136 -14.43 -1.79 -19.55
N ILE A 137 -13.29 -1.07 -19.39
CA ILE A 137 -12.49 -1.07 -18.16
C ILE A 137 -13.41 -0.89 -16.95
N ALA A 138 -13.67 -2.03 -16.33
CA ALA A 138 -14.46 -2.24 -15.15
C ALA A 138 -13.83 -3.46 -14.49
N ALA A 139 -13.57 -3.37 -13.19
CA ALA A 139 -12.90 -4.43 -12.46
C ALA A 139 -13.95 -5.27 -11.71
N TRP A 140 -13.95 -6.58 -11.93
CA TRP A 140 -14.91 -7.53 -11.36
C TRP A 140 -14.42 -8.03 -9.98
N VAL A 141 -15.32 -8.02 -8.98
CA VAL A 141 -15.25 -8.69 -7.65
C VAL A 141 -13.82 -8.97 -7.14
N SER A 142 -13.02 -7.93 -7.01
CA SER A 142 -11.64 -7.98 -6.51
C SER A 142 -11.40 -6.87 -5.47
N PRO A 143 -10.29 -6.90 -4.72
CA PRO A 143 -9.94 -5.86 -3.77
C PRO A 143 -9.64 -4.51 -4.42
N TRP A 144 -9.37 -4.51 -5.73
CA TRP A 144 -9.16 -3.32 -6.55
C TRP A 144 -10.35 -3.00 -7.44
N ALA A 145 -11.48 -3.70 -7.29
CA ALA A 145 -12.66 -3.49 -8.11
C ALA A 145 -13.22 -2.08 -7.96
N VAL A 146 -13.47 -1.44 -9.09
CA VAL A 146 -14.02 -0.08 -9.16
C VAL A 146 -15.34 -0.11 -9.90
N GLN A 147 -16.35 0.51 -9.29
CA GLN A 147 -17.59 0.89 -9.95
C GLN A 147 -17.50 2.38 -10.29
N VAL A 148 -17.50 2.67 -11.59
CA VAL A 148 -17.41 4.05 -12.07
C VAL A 148 -18.80 4.57 -12.41
N GLU A 149 -19.16 5.73 -11.87
CA GLU A 149 -20.44 6.37 -12.20
C GLU A 149 -20.37 7.06 -13.56
N ASP A 150 -19.39 7.96 -13.75
CA ASP A 150 -19.11 8.66 -15.00
C ASP A 150 -17.65 9.14 -14.98
N ILE A 151 -16.87 8.80 -16.03
CA ILE A 151 -15.49 9.29 -16.21
C ILE A 151 -15.43 10.64 -16.95
N GLY A 152 -16.57 11.16 -17.40
CA GLY A 152 -16.67 12.41 -18.15
C GLY A 152 -16.13 12.31 -19.57
N LEU A 153 -16.00 11.10 -20.12
CA LEU A 153 -15.41 10.81 -21.43
C LEU A 153 -15.97 9.51 -22.00
N ASP A 154 -16.19 9.48 -23.31
CA ASP A 154 -16.49 8.24 -24.04
C ASP A 154 -15.38 7.90 -25.02
N ILE A 155 -15.27 6.64 -25.44
CA ILE A 155 -14.26 6.19 -26.40
C ILE A 155 -14.95 5.87 -27.71
N ALA A 156 -14.45 6.41 -28.82
CA ALA A 156 -15.09 6.31 -30.13
C ALA A 156 -15.30 4.85 -30.59
N ASP A 157 -16.45 4.59 -31.23
CA ASP A 157 -16.75 3.34 -31.91
C ASP A 157 -16.09 3.22 -33.28
N GLU A 158 -15.49 2.06 -33.53
CA GLU A 158 -15.01 1.61 -34.84
C GLU A 158 -15.48 0.17 -35.11
N GLU A 159 -15.51 -0.22 -36.39
CA GLU A 159 -15.91 -1.57 -36.80
C GLU A 159 -14.99 -2.64 -36.15
N GLY A 160 -15.61 -3.69 -35.57
CA GLY A 160 -14.89 -4.85 -35.02
C GLY A 160 -14.63 -4.84 -33.50
N ASP A 161 -15.04 -3.79 -32.78
CA ASP A 161 -14.78 -3.67 -31.34
C ASP A 161 -15.63 -4.62 -30.46
N THR A 162 -16.85 -4.99 -30.88
CA THR A 162 -17.84 -5.69 -30.03
C THR A 162 -17.62 -7.19 -29.84
N THR A 163 -16.69 -7.81 -30.57
CA THR A 163 -16.43 -9.26 -30.53
C THR A 163 -15.13 -9.64 -29.82
N GLN A 164 -14.45 -8.65 -29.22
CA GLN A 164 -13.12 -8.85 -28.64
C GLN A 164 -13.20 -9.48 -27.24
N ARG A 165 -12.19 -10.29 -26.90
CA ARG A 165 -12.05 -10.82 -25.52
C ARG A 165 -11.36 -9.80 -24.61
N PRO A 166 -11.63 -9.83 -23.30
CA PRO A 166 -10.82 -9.10 -22.32
C PRO A 166 -9.34 -9.50 -22.41
N PRO A 167 -8.41 -8.51 -22.35
CA PRO A 167 -6.98 -8.80 -22.33
C PRO A 167 -6.56 -9.42 -20.99
N ASN A 168 -5.50 -10.24 -21.03
CA ASN A 168 -4.80 -10.65 -19.82
C ASN A 168 -4.03 -9.46 -19.20
N ALA A 169 -3.50 -9.60 -17.98
CA ALA A 169 -2.82 -8.55 -17.24
C ALA A 169 -1.63 -7.97 -18.02
N ARG A 170 -0.87 -8.82 -18.72
CA ARG A 170 0.29 -8.40 -19.52
C ARG A 170 -0.12 -7.63 -20.78
N GLU A 171 -1.14 -8.10 -21.48
CA GLU A 171 -1.72 -7.43 -22.65
C GLU A 171 -2.26 -6.04 -22.25
N ALA A 172 -3.04 -5.97 -21.17
CA ALA A 172 -3.57 -4.73 -20.61
C ALA A 172 -2.46 -3.76 -20.18
N ALA A 173 -1.37 -4.26 -19.58
CA ALA A 173 -0.22 -3.45 -19.24
C ALA A 173 0.50 -2.91 -20.49
N GLY A 174 0.58 -3.68 -21.58
CA GLY A 174 1.06 -3.20 -22.88
C GLY A 174 0.19 -2.07 -23.44
N PHE A 175 -1.13 -2.23 -23.42
CA PHE A 175 -2.07 -1.18 -23.83
C PHE A 175 -1.93 0.10 -22.97
N LEU A 176 -1.74 -0.05 -21.66
CA LEU A 176 -1.46 1.07 -20.76
C LEU A 176 -0.16 1.80 -21.14
N ALA A 177 0.91 1.06 -21.46
CA ALA A 177 2.19 1.64 -21.88
C ALA A 177 2.05 2.41 -23.20
N ARG A 178 1.28 1.88 -24.16
CA ARG A 178 0.96 2.56 -25.43
C ARG A 178 0.21 3.87 -25.19
N LEU A 179 -0.79 3.89 -24.31
CA LEU A 179 -1.49 5.13 -23.93
C LEU A 179 -0.51 6.16 -23.34
N CYS A 180 0.39 5.71 -22.46
CA CYS A 180 1.39 6.57 -21.85
C CYS A 180 2.35 7.17 -22.89
N SER A 181 2.78 6.37 -23.88
CA SER A 181 3.63 6.81 -24.98
C SER A 181 2.89 7.81 -25.90
N ALA A 182 1.63 7.54 -26.24
CA ALA A 182 0.81 8.39 -27.10
C ALA A 182 0.55 9.80 -26.52
N PHE A 183 0.33 9.89 -25.20
CA PHE A 183 -0.09 11.13 -24.52
C PHE A 183 0.94 11.70 -23.53
N GLY A 184 2.14 11.12 -23.44
CA GLY A 184 3.20 11.61 -22.54
C GLY A 184 2.84 11.48 -21.06
N LEU A 185 2.30 10.33 -20.64
CA LEU A 185 1.75 10.11 -19.29
C LEU A 185 2.66 9.30 -18.36
N GLY A 186 3.95 9.15 -18.68
CA GLY A 186 4.86 8.23 -17.99
C GLY A 186 4.87 8.37 -16.46
N GLN A 187 4.97 9.59 -15.93
CA GLN A 187 4.96 9.80 -14.47
C GLN A 187 3.58 9.61 -13.84
N GLN A 188 2.52 9.93 -14.59
CA GLN A 188 1.15 9.69 -14.15
C GLN A 188 0.85 8.19 -14.04
N CYS A 189 1.53 7.35 -14.84
CA CYS A 189 1.43 5.89 -14.74
C CYS A 189 1.89 5.38 -13.37
N SER A 190 3.05 5.82 -12.89
CA SER A 190 3.56 5.46 -11.56
C SER A 190 2.70 6.04 -10.43
N ALA A 191 2.21 7.28 -10.58
CA ALA A 191 1.27 7.85 -9.61
C ALA A 191 -0.07 7.09 -9.55
N ALA A 192 -0.55 6.63 -10.69
CA ALA A 192 -1.79 5.88 -10.79
C ALA A 192 -1.71 4.51 -10.12
N ILE A 193 -0.60 3.77 -10.28
CA ILE A 193 -0.44 2.50 -9.55
C ILE A 193 -0.40 2.76 -8.04
N ALA A 194 0.34 3.75 -7.56
CA ALA A 194 0.37 4.09 -6.15
C ALA A 194 -1.02 4.40 -5.57
N ALA A 195 -1.88 5.08 -6.34
CA ALA A 195 -3.29 5.28 -5.98
C ALA A 195 -4.05 3.95 -5.87
N VAL A 196 -3.96 3.09 -6.87
CA VAL A 196 -4.65 1.78 -6.85
C VAL A 196 -4.17 0.89 -5.70
N LEU A 197 -2.89 0.94 -5.31
CA LEU A 197 -2.39 0.17 -4.17
C LEU A 197 -3.07 0.56 -2.85
N THR A 198 -3.60 1.77 -2.74
CA THR A 198 -4.29 2.26 -1.54
C THR A 198 -5.78 1.88 -1.49
N PHE A 199 -6.34 1.31 -2.58
CA PHE A 199 -7.76 0.96 -2.68
C PHE A 199 -8.26 0.04 -1.55
N PRO A 200 -7.58 -1.08 -1.24
CA PRO A 200 -8.02 -1.93 -0.13
C PRO A 200 -7.97 -1.22 1.23
N LEU A 201 -7.04 -0.28 1.40
CA LEU A 201 -6.98 0.55 2.60
C LEU A 201 -8.21 1.48 2.67
N HIS A 202 -8.53 2.21 1.61
CA HIS A 202 -9.77 3.01 1.53
C HIS A 202 -11.02 2.19 1.83
N ALA A 203 -11.11 0.97 1.28
CA ALA A 203 -12.21 0.03 1.53
C ALA A 203 -12.25 -0.51 2.96
N SER A 204 -11.12 -0.58 3.68
CA SER A 204 -11.06 -1.10 5.05
C SER A 204 -11.56 -0.11 6.11
N VAL A 205 -11.55 1.19 5.81
CA VAL A 205 -12.02 2.24 6.73
C VAL A 205 -13.56 2.25 6.87
N VAL A 206 -14.26 1.77 5.85
CA VAL A 206 -15.73 1.81 5.78
C VAL A 206 -16.27 0.40 5.97
N THR A 207 -17.06 0.18 7.03
CA THR A 207 -17.69 -1.10 7.29
C THR A 207 -19.10 -1.14 6.71
N GLY A 208 -19.43 -2.23 6.00
CA GLY A 208 -20.78 -2.51 5.50
C GLY A 208 -21.29 -1.60 4.38
N LYS A 209 -20.45 -0.75 3.78
CA LYS A 209 -20.80 0.12 2.64
C LYS A 209 -19.64 0.23 1.66
N PRO A 210 -19.89 0.50 0.36
CA PRO A 210 -18.83 0.77 -0.60
C PRO A 210 -18.06 2.03 -0.21
N ALA A 211 -16.72 1.96 -0.26
CA ALA A 211 -15.88 3.15 -0.15
C ALA A 211 -16.07 4.04 -1.39
N THR A 212 -15.82 5.34 -1.24
CA THR A 212 -15.90 6.30 -2.35
C THR A 212 -14.60 7.06 -2.46
N ILE A 213 -14.04 7.09 -3.67
CA ILE A 213 -12.86 7.88 -4.05
C ILE A 213 -13.25 8.92 -5.11
N GLU A 214 -12.52 10.03 -5.13
CA GLU A 214 -12.69 11.13 -6.08
C GLU A 214 -11.38 11.30 -6.85
N LEU A 215 -11.36 10.94 -8.14
CA LEU A 215 -10.17 11.03 -8.98
C LEU A 215 -10.10 12.35 -9.76
N PRO A 216 -8.91 12.82 -10.17
CA PRO A 216 -8.77 14.09 -10.87
C PRO A 216 -9.47 14.11 -12.23
N ARG A 217 -9.83 15.31 -12.69
CA ARG A 217 -10.50 15.48 -13.97
C ARG A 217 -9.59 15.06 -15.12
N LEU A 218 -10.11 14.18 -15.98
CA LEU A 218 -9.43 13.73 -17.19
C LEU A 218 -9.33 14.87 -18.22
N SER A 219 -8.17 15.02 -18.85
CA SER A 219 -7.93 15.98 -19.93
C SER A 219 -6.88 15.43 -20.89
N LEU A 220 -7.27 14.90 -22.06
CA LEU A 220 -6.33 14.41 -23.07
C LEU A 220 -6.46 15.27 -24.33
N ILE A 221 -5.62 16.31 -24.43
CA ILE A 221 -5.71 17.36 -25.46
C ILE A 221 -4.74 17.09 -26.61
N HIS A 222 -3.50 16.68 -26.29
CA HIS A 222 -2.42 16.57 -27.28
C HIS A 222 -1.90 15.14 -27.39
N ARG A 223 -2.03 14.53 -28.57
CA ARG A 223 -1.32 13.30 -28.91
C ARG A 223 0.09 13.67 -29.39
N PHE A 224 1.11 13.06 -28.80
CA PHE A 224 2.51 13.30 -29.14
C PHE A 224 3.07 12.29 -30.15
N SER A 225 2.55 11.06 -30.15
CA SER A 225 3.10 9.97 -30.96
C SER A 225 2.02 8.96 -31.35
N ASN A 226 2.34 8.13 -32.34
CA ASN A 226 1.60 6.90 -32.62
C ASN A 226 2.41 5.73 -32.04
N PRO A 227 1.98 5.12 -30.93
CA PRO A 227 2.75 4.09 -30.26
C PRO A 227 2.72 2.78 -31.04
N GLY A 228 3.89 2.17 -31.19
CA GLY A 228 4.05 0.80 -31.69
C GLY A 228 3.78 -0.23 -30.59
N GLU A 229 4.52 -1.33 -30.61
CA GLU A 229 4.59 -2.25 -29.47
C GLU A 229 5.43 -1.62 -28.35
N GLU A 230 4.84 -1.49 -27.17
CA GLU A 230 5.51 -0.97 -25.98
C GLU A 230 5.61 -2.10 -24.94
N PRO A 231 6.76 -2.28 -24.27
CA PRO A 231 6.84 -3.21 -23.17
C PRO A 231 5.93 -2.74 -22.02
N PRO A 232 5.40 -3.68 -21.20
CA PRO A 232 4.68 -3.31 -19.97
C PRO A 232 5.48 -2.33 -19.10
N PRO A 233 4.82 -1.43 -18.34
CA PRO A 233 5.48 -0.52 -17.42
C PRO A 233 6.38 -1.27 -16.45
N HIS A 234 7.41 -0.58 -15.96
CA HIS A 234 8.42 -1.18 -15.09
C HIS A 234 7.80 -1.86 -13.86
N GLU A 235 6.79 -1.22 -13.27
CA GLU A 235 6.05 -1.65 -12.08
C GLU A 235 5.34 -2.99 -12.28
N PHE A 236 4.97 -3.34 -13.52
CA PHE A 236 4.33 -4.63 -13.85
C PHE A 236 5.21 -5.83 -13.46
N ARG A 237 6.54 -5.68 -13.50
CA ARG A 237 7.49 -6.74 -13.12
C ARG A 237 7.38 -7.15 -11.65
N HIS A 238 6.83 -6.28 -10.81
CA HIS A 238 6.77 -6.43 -9.36
C HIS A 238 5.34 -6.56 -8.84
N LEU A 239 4.38 -6.83 -9.73
CA LEU A 239 2.95 -6.79 -9.44
C LEU A 239 2.58 -7.67 -8.25
N GLY A 240 3.12 -8.89 -8.16
CA GLY A 240 2.86 -9.80 -7.04
C GLY A 240 3.28 -9.23 -5.68
N TYR A 241 4.35 -8.43 -5.61
CA TYR A 241 4.79 -7.79 -4.37
C TYR A 241 3.88 -6.62 -3.99
N TYR A 242 3.56 -5.77 -4.96
CA TYR A 242 2.62 -4.66 -4.77
C TYR A 242 1.22 -5.15 -4.36
N MET A 243 0.75 -6.26 -4.95
CA MET A 243 -0.51 -6.88 -4.59
C MET A 243 -0.51 -7.35 -3.13
N SER A 244 0.53 -8.07 -2.68
CA SER A 244 0.66 -8.49 -1.29
C SER A 244 0.59 -7.31 -0.32
N LEU A 245 1.31 -6.24 -0.63
CA LEU A 245 1.32 -5.02 0.20
C LEU A 245 -0.07 -4.36 0.23
N SER A 246 -0.70 -4.20 -0.94
CA SER A 246 -2.02 -3.57 -1.10
C SER A 246 -3.13 -4.38 -0.40
N LEU A 247 -3.10 -5.70 -0.48
CA LEU A 247 -4.09 -6.61 0.13
C LEU A 247 -4.06 -6.63 1.65
N CYS A 248 -3.07 -5.99 2.29
CA CYS A 248 -2.93 -5.95 3.74
C CYS A 248 -2.98 -4.51 4.29
N PRO A 249 -4.18 -3.93 4.50
CA PRO A 249 -4.33 -2.60 5.09
C PRO A 249 -3.71 -2.43 6.48
N THR A 250 -3.56 -3.50 7.25
CA THR A 250 -2.87 -3.49 8.55
C THR A 250 -1.34 -3.41 8.42
N ILE A 251 -0.80 -3.63 7.21
CA ILE A 251 0.60 -3.40 6.88
C ILE A 251 0.77 -2.04 6.20
N LEU A 252 -0.05 -1.75 5.18
CA LEU A 252 0.02 -0.51 4.40
C LEU A 252 -0.33 0.74 5.23
N GLY A 253 -1.28 0.61 6.16
CA GLY A 253 -1.66 1.66 7.07
C GLY A 253 -0.47 2.16 7.89
N PRO A 254 0.08 1.36 8.81
CA PRO A 254 1.15 1.80 9.71
C PRO A 254 2.36 2.38 8.97
N LEU A 255 2.64 1.88 7.76
CA LEU A 255 3.63 2.42 6.84
C LEU A 255 3.39 3.90 6.50
N LEU A 256 2.16 4.29 6.13
CA LEU A 256 1.81 5.68 5.84
C LEU A 256 2.05 6.61 7.05
N TRP A 257 1.71 6.15 8.25
CA TRP A 257 1.86 6.94 9.49
C TRP A 257 3.30 7.00 10.02
N SER A 258 4.24 6.23 9.45
CA SER A 258 5.66 6.29 9.82
C SER A 258 6.24 7.71 9.71
N VAL A 259 5.70 8.56 8.84
CA VAL A 259 6.12 9.97 8.64
C VAL A 259 5.96 10.84 9.89
N CYS A 260 5.08 10.45 10.81
CA CYS A 260 4.83 11.17 12.05
C CYS A 260 5.68 10.66 13.23
N TRP A 261 6.40 9.56 13.05
CA TRP A 261 7.19 8.91 14.08
C TRP A 261 8.68 9.18 13.91
N GLU A 262 9.38 9.45 15.01
CA GLU A 262 10.81 9.72 15.02
C GLU A 262 11.54 8.85 16.06
N PRO A 263 12.61 8.13 15.68
CA PRO A 263 13.47 7.45 16.63
C PRO A 263 13.99 8.39 17.73
N GLY A 264 13.94 7.93 18.98
CA GLY A 264 14.53 8.65 20.11
C GLY A 264 13.63 9.68 20.78
N VAL A 265 12.45 10.00 20.22
CA VAL A 265 11.42 10.78 20.93
C VAL A 265 10.66 9.84 21.88
N PRO A 266 10.74 10.00 23.21
CA PRO A 266 10.00 9.16 24.15
C PRO A 266 8.55 9.61 24.29
N CYS A 267 7.69 8.73 24.82
CA CYS A 267 6.24 8.93 24.79
C CYS A 267 5.74 10.21 25.50
N GLN A 268 6.44 10.70 26.52
CA GLN A 268 6.11 11.96 27.21
C GLN A 268 6.38 13.22 26.36
N PHE A 269 7.19 13.11 25.30
CA PHE A 269 7.46 14.21 24.37
C PHE A 269 6.74 14.05 23.02
N ALA A 270 6.00 12.95 22.82
CA ALA A 270 5.28 12.68 21.58
C ALA A 270 4.32 13.82 21.18
N GLY A 271 3.60 14.41 22.14
CA GLY A 271 2.72 15.55 21.86
C GLY A 271 3.47 16.80 21.40
N ALA A 272 4.63 17.09 22.00
CA ALA A 272 5.48 18.21 21.60
C ALA A 272 6.09 18.01 20.21
N TRP A 273 6.37 16.76 19.84
CA TRP A 273 6.83 16.39 18.50
C TRP A 273 5.73 16.51 17.45
N LEU A 274 4.53 16.02 17.74
CA LEU A 274 3.40 16.02 16.80
C LEU A 274 2.75 17.39 16.63
N GLY A 275 2.85 18.29 17.63
CA GLY A 275 2.24 19.62 17.61
C GLY A 275 2.63 20.45 16.37
N PRO A 276 3.92 20.63 16.05
CA PRO A 276 4.36 21.31 14.83
C PRO A 276 3.86 20.65 13.54
N ILE A 277 3.85 19.31 13.47
CA ILE A 277 3.34 18.56 12.32
C ILE A 277 1.85 18.87 12.11
N ALA A 278 1.06 18.85 13.19
CA ALA A 278 -0.36 19.19 13.15
C ALA A 278 -0.61 20.63 12.73
N ALA A 279 0.20 21.58 13.19
CA ALA A 279 0.09 22.99 12.81
C ALA A 279 0.30 23.21 11.30
N VAL A 280 1.17 22.42 10.66
CA VAL A 280 1.40 22.47 9.21
C VAL A 280 0.31 21.74 8.44
N LEU A 281 -0.05 20.51 8.84
CA LEU A 281 -0.95 19.65 8.06
C LEU A 281 -2.43 20.05 8.18
N ARG A 282 -2.87 20.54 9.35
CA ARG A 282 -4.27 20.93 9.59
C ARG A 282 -4.82 21.89 8.54
N PRO A 283 -4.24 23.08 8.32
CA PRO A 283 -4.80 24.02 7.35
C PRO A 283 -4.77 23.46 5.92
N ILE A 284 -3.83 22.59 5.57
CA ILE A 284 -3.76 21.96 4.25
C ILE A 284 -4.95 20.99 4.07
N ILE A 285 -5.19 20.12 5.05
CA ILE A 285 -6.25 19.11 5.02
C ILE A 285 -7.65 19.75 5.11
N GLU A 286 -7.85 20.70 6.02
CA GLU A 286 -9.15 21.37 6.21
C GLU A 286 -9.56 22.18 4.98
N ASN A 287 -8.59 22.83 4.32
CA ASN A 287 -8.82 23.54 3.05
C ASN A 287 -8.76 22.64 1.82
N LYS A 288 -8.66 21.31 1.99
CA LYS A 288 -8.62 20.30 0.92
C LYS A 288 -7.53 20.53 -0.13
N LYS A 289 -6.38 21.09 0.25
CA LYS A 289 -5.25 21.36 -0.66
C LYS A 289 -4.40 20.10 -0.85
N LEU A 290 -4.91 19.12 -1.60
CA LEU A 290 -4.34 17.77 -1.68
C LEU A 290 -3.01 17.74 -2.46
N GLU A 291 -2.85 18.57 -3.49
CA GLU A 291 -1.55 18.70 -4.17
C GLU A 291 -0.46 19.20 -3.22
N LEU A 292 -0.78 20.21 -2.41
CA LEU A 292 0.15 20.75 -1.43
C LEU A 292 0.47 19.71 -0.36
N LEU A 293 -0.52 18.92 0.08
CA LEU A 293 -0.28 17.82 1.02
C LEU A 293 0.71 16.80 0.47
N ALA A 294 0.53 16.34 -0.78
CA ALA A 294 1.45 15.43 -1.43
C ALA A 294 2.86 16.02 -1.53
N LYS A 295 2.98 17.32 -1.88
CA LYS A 295 4.25 18.05 -1.91
C LYS A 295 4.90 18.19 -0.53
N VAL A 296 4.13 18.40 0.53
CA VAL A 296 4.67 18.46 1.90
C VAL A 296 5.16 17.10 2.38
N LEU A 297 4.50 16.00 2.00
CA LEU A 297 4.89 14.65 2.41
C LEU A 297 5.94 13.99 1.49
N SER A 298 6.40 14.74 0.47
CA SER A 298 7.25 14.22 -0.59
C SER A 298 8.69 13.92 -0.13
N PHE A 299 9.10 14.38 1.05
CA PHE A 299 10.45 14.13 1.59
C PHE A 299 10.62 12.72 2.17
N THR A 300 9.57 11.91 2.17
CA THR A 300 9.50 10.62 2.86
C THR A 300 9.63 9.45 1.89
N ASN A 301 10.15 8.31 2.36
CA ASN A 301 10.22 7.09 1.55
C ASN A 301 8.83 6.52 1.18
N VAL A 302 7.77 6.96 1.86
CA VAL A 302 6.38 6.56 1.61
C VAL A 302 5.62 7.60 0.77
N ALA A 303 6.32 8.58 0.20
CA ALA A 303 5.71 9.64 -0.57
C ALA A 303 4.85 9.16 -1.76
N PRO A 304 5.22 8.11 -2.53
CA PRO A 304 4.34 7.60 -3.58
C PRO A 304 2.97 7.18 -3.07
N LEU A 305 2.92 6.51 -1.91
CA LEU A 305 1.66 6.09 -1.31
C LEU A 305 0.84 7.28 -0.82
N TRP A 306 1.48 8.30 -0.23
CA TRP A 306 0.77 9.53 0.15
C TRP A 306 0.19 10.29 -1.04
N LEU A 307 0.93 10.33 -2.15
CA LEU A 307 0.40 10.85 -3.41
C LEU A 307 -0.78 10.00 -3.91
N GLY A 308 -0.67 8.67 -3.86
CA GLY A 308 -1.76 7.77 -4.21
C GLY A 308 -3.04 8.02 -3.40
N VAL A 309 -2.90 8.21 -2.08
CA VAL A 309 -4.03 8.58 -1.20
C VAL A 309 -4.57 9.96 -1.56
N ALA A 310 -3.71 10.95 -1.82
CA ALA A 310 -4.12 12.31 -2.19
C ALA A 310 -4.88 12.33 -3.54
N LEU A 311 -4.46 11.53 -4.51
CA LEU A 311 -5.13 11.34 -5.80
C LEU A 311 -6.54 10.75 -5.65
N CYS A 312 -6.79 9.98 -4.59
CA CYS A 312 -8.10 9.39 -4.30
C CYS A 312 -9.08 10.35 -3.59
N GLY A 313 -8.65 11.58 -3.30
CA GLY A 313 -9.50 12.65 -2.75
C GLY A 313 -9.40 12.84 -1.23
N ALA A 314 -10.08 13.87 -0.72
CA ALA A 314 -9.93 14.38 0.65
C ALA A 314 -10.69 13.58 1.75
N ARG A 315 -11.26 12.43 1.41
CA ARG A 315 -12.13 11.65 2.32
C ARG A 315 -11.34 10.53 3.00
N GLY A 316 -11.92 9.96 4.06
CA GLY A 316 -11.37 8.78 4.74
C GLY A 316 -9.98 9.02 5.32
N ILE A 317 -8.97 8.39 4.70
CA ILE A 317 -7.57 8.31 5.18
C ILE A 317 -6.92 9.69 5.37
N ILE A 318 -7.17 10.66 4.48
CA ILE A 318 -6.58 12.00 4.63
C ILE A 318 -7.00 12.67 5.94
N LYS A 319 -8.26 12.48 6.36
CA LYS A 319 -8.77 13.03 7.62
C LYS A 319 -8.27 12.25 8.84
N SER A 320 -7.96 10.96 8.72
CA SER A 320 -7.48 10.17 9.86
C SER A 320 -6.08 10.56 10.31
N ILE A 321 -5.27 11.22 9.47
CA ILE A 321 -4.01 11.85 9.90
C ILE A 321 -4.27 12.82 11.05
N LEU A 322 -5.23 13.75 10.89
CA LEU A 322 -5.53 14.75 11.92
C LEU A 322 -6.01 14.09 13.22
N TYR A 323 -6.86 13.06 13.12
CA TYR A 323 -7.28 12.32 14.32
C TYR A 323 -6.11 11.64 15.05
N SER A 324 -5.14 11.12 14.30
CA SER A 324 -3.96 10.48 14.88
C SER A 324 -3.02 11.47 15.58
N ILE A 325 -2.83 12.66 15.02
CA ILE A 325 -1.87 13.66 15.56
C ILE A 325 -2.46 14.56 16.64
N ASP A 326 -3.77 14.86 16.61
CA ASP A 326 -4.40 15.83 17.52
C ASP A 326 -4.68 15.28 18.91
N GLY A 327 -4.95 13.99 19.00
CA GLY A 327 -5.37 13.36 20.26
C GLY A 327 -4.67 12.06 20.56
N LEU A 328 -3.62 11.70 19.79
CA LEU A 328 -3.03 10.37 19.82
C LEU A 328 -4.14 9.30 19.78
N ARG A 329 -5.19 9.54 19.00
CA ARG A 329 -6.33 8.62 18.96
C ARG A 329 -5.91 7.38 18.18
N GLN A 330 -6.18 6.23 18.76
CA GLN A 330 -5.97 4.96 18.10
C GLN A 330 -6.86 4.87 16.86
N TYR A 331 -6.22 4.57 15.75
CA TYR A 331 -6.85 4.20 14.50
C TYR A 331 -6.35 2.79 14.15
N ALA A 332 -7.23 1.89 13.73
CA ALA A 332 -6.86 0.48 13.52
C ALA A 332 -5.69 0.29 12.53
N HIS A 333 -5.45 1.27 11.67
CA HIS A 333 -4.37 1.25 10.67
C HIS A 333 -3.15 2.12 11.07
N THR A 334 -3.07 2.63 12.31
CA THR A 334 -1.90 3.37 12.84
C THR A 334 -1.02 2.53 13.76
N GLU A 335 -1.49 1.36 14.18
CA GLU A 335 -0.76 0.52 15.14
C GLU A 335 0.54 0.00 14.52
N PRO A 336 1.71 0.17 15.18
CA PRO A 336 2.96 -0.34 14.66
C PRO A 336 2.93 -1.83 14.41
N ASP A 337 3.50 -2.26 13.28
CA ASP A 337 3.46 -3.66 12.88
C ASP A 337 4.86 -4.17 12.48
N SER A 338 5.31 -5.27 13.11
CA SER A 338 6.64 -5.84 12.86
C SER A 338 6.78 -6.38 11.43
N ASP A 339 5.71 -6.94 10.85
CA ASP A 339 5.76 -7.40 9.46
C ASP A 339 5.79 -6.21 8.52
N SER A 340 5.04 -5.14 8.82
CA SER A 340 5.10 -3.91 8.04
C SER A 340 6.50 -3.31 7.99
N ALA A 341 7.17 -3.19 9.13
CA ALA A 341 8.54 -2.69 9.16
C ALA A 341 9.54 -3.63 8.49
N ALA A 342 9.37 -4.95 8.63
CA ALA A 342 10.24 -5.91 7.94
C ALA A 342 10.05 -5.88 6.42
N TRP A 343 8.80 -5.86 5.96
CA TRP A 343 8.44 -5.88 4.54
C TRP A 343 8.90 -4.63 3.81
N THR A 344 8.82 -3.47 4.48
CA THR A 344 9.06 -2.17 3.86
C THR A 344 10.42 -1.59 4.19
N GLY A 345 11.11 -2.14 5.20
CA GLY A 345 12.35 -1.60 5.74
C GLY A 345 12.16 -0.28 6.51
N ILE A 346 10.92 0.15 6.75
CA ILE A 346 10.61 1.44 7.37
C ILE A 346 10.13 1.21 8.81
N PRO A 347 10.92 1.61 9.82
CA PRO A 347 10.52 1.50 11.21
C PRO A 347 9.36 2.45 11.53
N GLN A 348 8.49 2.03 12.45
CA GLN A 348 7.26 2.72 12.84
C GLN A 348 7.14 2.83 14.37
N SER A 349 8.07 2.21 15.09
CA SER A 349 8.09 2.20 16.54
C SER A 349 9.45 1.85 17.10
N PHE A 350 9.58 2.06 18.40
CA PHE A 350 10.71 1.57 19.19
C PHE A 350 10.84 0.04 19.14
N LEU A 351 9.80 -0.73 18.78
CA LEU A 351 9.91 -2.18 18.63
C LEU A 351 10.85 -2.58 17.49
N HIS A 352 10.94 -1.74 16.47
CA HIS A 352 11.71 -2.01 15.25
C HIS A 352 13.15 -1.48 15.35
N THR A 353 13.41 -0.57 16.29
CA THR A 353 14.73 0.01 16.59
C THR A 353 15.25 -0.59 17.90
N ARG A 354 15.68 -1.85 17.86
CA ARG A 354 16.14 -2.61 19.02
C ARG A 354 17.68 -2.62 19.10
N SER A 355 18.21 -2.39 20.31
CA SER A 355 19.57 -2.83 20.66
C SER A 355 19.54 -4.34 20.93
N PRO A 356 20.48 -5.13 20.41
CA PRO A 356 20.47 -6.58 20.60
C PRO A 356 20.60 -6.99 22.07
N GLY A 357 21.03 -6.10 22.97
CA GLY A 357 21.25 -6.39 24.38
C GLY A 357 22.75 -6.49 24.72
N PRO A 358 23.13 -6.97 25.92
CA PRO A 358 22.23 -7.33 27.02
C PRO A 358 21.39 -6.13 27.51
N TYR A 359 20.15 -6.38 27.93
CA TYR A 359 19.22 -5.31 28.31
C TYR A 359 19.56 -4.72 29.68
N LEU A 360 19.99 -5.57 30.62
CA LEU A 360 20.48 -5.15 31.93
C LEU A 360 21.85 -4.47 31.78
N GLN A 361 21.90 -3.19 32.15
CA GLN A 361 23.14 -2.43 32.13
C GLN A 361 23.98 -2.69 33.38
N LYS A 362 25.27 -2.31 33.33
CA LYS A 362 26.24 -2.54 34.44
C LYS A 362 25.85 -1.89 35.76
N ASP A 363 24.98 -0.87 35.72
CA ASP A 363 24.44 -0.18 36.90
C ASP A 363 23.19 -0.85 37.48
N GLY A 364 22.85 -2.07 37.03
CA GLY A 364 21.71 -2.84 37.52
C GLY A 364 20.35 -2.36 37.02
N MET A 365 20.34 -1.51 35.99
CA MET A 365 19.13 -0.86 35.48
C MET A 365 18.84 -1.25 34.04
N VAL A 366 17.57 -1.48 33.71
CA VAL A 366 17.06 -1.77 32.36
C VAL A 366 16.13 -0.64 31.88
N SER A 367 16.13 -0.34 30.58
CA SER A 367 15.21 0.66 30.04
C SER A 367 13.77 0.15 30.03
N ARG A 368 12.78 1.01 30.30
CA ARG A 368 11.36 0.60 30.24
C ARG A 368 10.94 0.19 28.82
N ALA A 369 11.61 0.73 27.80
CA ALA A 369 11.41 0.32 26.42
C ALA A 369 11.86 -1.14 26.19
N ASP A 370 13.01 -1.56 26.73
CA ASP A 370 13.48 -2.94 26.63
C ASP A 370 12.60 -3.90 27.44
N VAL A 371 12.17 -3.49 28.63
CA VAL A 371 11.19 -4.24 29.42
C VAL A 371 9.93 -4.48 28.58
N TRP A 372 9.36 -3.44 27.96
CA TRP A 372 8.17 -3.60 27.12
C TRP A 372 8.41 -4.53 25.92
N ARG A 373 9.56 -4.42 25.23
CA ARG A 373 9.92 -5.32 24.13
C ARG A 373 9.99 -6.77 24.60
N LEU A 374 10.56 -7.04 25.78
CA LEU A 374 10.61 -8.38 26.36
C LEU A 374 9.22 -8.88 26.72
N ARG A 375 8.34 -8.04 27.28
CA ARG A 375 6.94 -8.42 27.53
C ARG A 375 6.24 -8.87 26.24
N HIS A 376 6.46 -8.16 25.14
CA HIS A 376 5.88 -8.50 23.85
C HIS A 376 6.48 -9.78 23.24
N ASP A 377 7.81 -9.95 23.29
CA ASP A 377 8.45 -11.17 22.79
C ASP A 377 8.08 -12.40 23.63
N CYS A 378 7.94 -12.23 24.95
CA CYS A 378 7.59 -13.27 25.93
C CYS A 378 6.09 -13.23 26.30
N TYR A 379 5.21 -12.74 25.41
CA TYR A 379 3.79 -12.55 25.75
C TYR A 379 3.09 -13.83 26.23
N ARG A 380 3.61 -15.01 25.85
CA ARG A 380 3.09 -16.33 26.23
C ARG A 380 3.41 -16.74 27.67
N GLU A 381 4.33 -16.05 28.32
CA GLU A 381 4.65 -16.27 29.74
C GLU A 381 3.62 -15.59 30.65
N TYR A 382 2.73 -14.77 30.09
CA TYR A 382 1.64 -14.10 30.81
C TYR A 382 0.32 -14.87 30.66
N GLU A 383 -0.52 -14.83 31.69
CA GLU A 383 -1.85 -15.48 31.66
C GLU A 383 -2.85 -14.78 30.74
N ASP A 384 -2.65 -13.48 30.49
CA ASP A 384 -3.51 -12.66 29.64
C ASP A 384 -2.90 -12.36 28.27
N THR A 385 -3.67 -11.71 27.40
CA THR A 385 -3.24 -11.31 26.06
C THR A 385 -2.71 -9.88 25.99
N THR A 386 -2.42 -9.25 27.13
CA THR A 386 -2.09 -7.81 27.21
C THR A 386 -0.89 -7.44 26.37
N PHE A 387 0.13 -8.31 26.33
CA PHE A 387 1.35 -8.09 25.57
C PHE A 387 1.40 -8.82 24.23
N GLU A 388 0.33 -9.51 23.84
CA GLU A 388 0.25 -10.16 22.53
C GLU A 388 0.23 -9.13 21.41
N HIS A 389 -0.40 -7.98 21.63
CA HIS A 389 -0.52 -6.91 20.64
C HIS A 389 0.56 -5.84 20.80
N PRO A 390 1.02 -5.21 19.69
CA PRO A 390 1.91 -4.06 19.76
C PRO A 390 1.26 -2.91 20.55
N PRO A 391 2.05 -1.95 21.06
CA PRO A 391 1.47 -0.83 21.74
C PRO A 391 0.71 0.02 20.72
N ALA A 392 -0.34 0.68 21.17
CA ALA A 392 -1.14 1.60 20.38
C ALA A 392 -0.33 2.64 19.58
N HIS A 393 0.83 3.05 20.10
CA HIS A 393 1.71 4.03 19.49
C HIS A 393 3.16 3.56 19.54
N GLY A 394 3.92 3.98 18.53
CA GLY A 394 5.32 3.59 18.39
C GLY A 394 6.32 4.28 19.32
N TRP A 395 5.87 5.09 20.27
CA TRP A 395 6.75 5.88 21.14
C TRP A 395 7.28 5.03 22.32
N PRO A 396 8.60 5.03 22.59
CA PRO A 396 9.17 4.27 23.69
C PRO A 396 8.74 4.83 25.05
N PRO A 397 8.42 3.95 26.03
CA PRO A 397 8.27 4.34 27.43
C PRO A 397 9.54 4.99 27.97
N PHE A 398 9.40 6.04 28.78
CA PHE A 398 10.53 6.73 29.40
C PHE A 398 11.02 6.06 30.68
N GLY A 399 12.28 6.31 31.00
CA GLY A 399 12.89 5.90 32.26
C GLY A 399 13.45 4.49 32.25
N ARG A 400 13.90 4.08 33.43
CA ARG A 400 14.59 2.82 33.69
C ARG A 400 13.99 2.16 34.94
N MET A 401 14.22 0.87 35.09
CA MET A 401 13.78 0.05 36.22
C MET A 401 14.96 -0.75 36.74
N ARG A 402 14.97 -1.04 38.04
CA ARG A 402 15.96 -1.96 38.62
C ARG A 402 15.60 -3.40 38.28
N GLU A 403 16.57 -4.30 38.29
CA GLU A 403 16.33 -5.73 38.02
C GLU A 403 15.25 -6.32 38.95
N GLU A 404 15.24 -5.94 40.22
CA GLU A 404 14.27 -6.43 41.21
C GLU A 404 12.82 -5.97 40.94
N ASP A 405 12.65 -4.85 40.22
CA ASP A 405 11.34 -4.26 39.89
C ASP A 405 10.75 -4.85 38.59
N VAL A 406 11.53 -5.63 37.83
CA VAL A 406 11.07 -6.28 36.60
C VAL A 406 10.34 -7.58 36.93
N GLU A 407 9.26 -7.87 36.21
CA GLU A 407 8.45 -9.07 36.39
C GLU A 407 9.24 -10.38 36.23
N LEU A 408 8.84 -11.43 36.95
CA LEU A 408 9.58 -12.70 37.03
C LEU A 408 9.62 -13.44 35.70
N GLU A 409 8.57 -13.31 34.90
CA GLU A 409 8.35 -13.91 33.59
C GLU A 409 9.47 -13.55 32.60
N ILE A 410 9.98 -12.31 32.69
CA ILE A 410 10.99 -11.79 31.76
C ILE A 410 12.36 -11.54 32.40
N ARG A 411 12.46 -11.61 33.73
CA ARG A 411 13.72 -11.42 34.47
C ARG A 411 14.87 -12.32 33.99
N PRO A 412 14.65 -13.62 33.67
CA PRO A 412 15.70 -14.48 33.10
C PRO A 412 16.29 -13.96 31.78
N HIS A 413 15.51 -13.19 31.02
CA HIS A 413 15.90 -12.67 29.71
C HIS A 413 16.63 -11.32 29.77
N LEU A 414 16.73 -10.67 30.93
CA LEU A 414 17.37 -9.35 31.07
C LEU A 414 18.87 -9.37 30.71
N ARG A 415 19.53 -10.51 30.95
CA ARG A 415 20.95 -10.72 30.62
C ARG A 415 21.16 -11.30 29.23
N CYS A 416 20.10 -11.65 28.52
CA CYS A 416 20.18 -12.19 27.18
C CYS A 416 20.37 -11.08 26.15
N SER A 417 20.94 -11.46 25.00
CA SER A 417 20.90 -10.67 23.79
C SER A 417 19.95 -11.33 22.78
N HIS A 418 19.01 -10.57 22.21
CA HIS A 418 18.12 -11.05 21.16
C HIS A 418 18.22 -10.14 19.93
N HIS A 419 18.84 -10.67 18.87
CA HIS A 419 18.89 -10.02 17.57
C HIS A 419 17.85 -10.66 16.63
N TRP A 420 16.60 -10.19 16.73
CA TRP A 420 15.54 -10.69 15.86
C TRP A 420 15.69 -10.16 14.44
N SER A 421 15.97 -11.05 13.50
CA SER A 421 15.92 -10.78 12.07
C SER A 421 14.72 -11.47 11.44
N TYR A 422 13.98 -10.74 10.61
CA TYR A 422 12.98 -11.35 9.73
C TYR A 422 13.67 -12.31 8.77
N SER A 423 13.13 -13.52 8.62
CA SER A 423 13.72 -14.56 7.77
C SER A 423 12.97 -14.69 6.45
N PHE A 424 11.69 -15.04 6.51
CA PHE A 424 10.83 -15.27 5.36
C PHE A 424 9.35 -15.24 5.75
N TRP A 425 8.50 -15.12 4.75
CA TRP A 425 7.06 -15.32 4.83
C TRP A 425 6.69 -16.72 4.40
N THR A 426 5.75 -17.38 5.06
CA THR A 426 5.21 -18.67 4.60
C THR A 426 3.75 -18.49 4.18
N TRP A 427 3.44 -18.78 2.93
CA TRP A 427 2.06 -18.82 2.43
C TRP A 427 1.40 -20.16 2.74
N VAL A 428 0.13 -20.14 3.15
CA VAL A 428 -0.70 -21.32 3.45
C VAL A 428 -1.79 -21.44 2.36
N PRO A 429 -2.06 -22.65 1.80
CA PRO A 429 -1.61 -23.98 2.24
C PRO A 429 -0.31 -24.48 1.60
N VAL A 430 0.26 -23.77 0.62
CA VAL A 430 1.39 -24.25 -0.18
C VAL A 430 2.66 -24.48 0.67
N GLY A 431 2.77 -23.81 1.83
CA GLY A 431 3.87 -23.99 2.79
C GLY A 431 5.22 -23.46 2.32
N VAL A 432 5.24 -22.68 1.22
CA VAL A 432 6.48 -22.21 0.59
C VAL A 432 6.99 -20.97 1.30
N ALA A 433 8.26 -21.01 1.68
CA ALA A 433 9.00 -19.87 2.23
C ALA A 433 9.36 -18.88 1.12
N ASP A 434 8.90 -17.63 1.28
CA ASP A 434 9.22 -16.47 0.45
C ASP A 434 10.11 -15.53 1.24
N THR A 435 11.36 -15.37 0.81
CA THR A 435 12.34 -14.47 1.46
C THR A 435 12.04 -12.99 1.25
N GLY A 436 11.00 -12.66 0.47
CA GLY A 436 10.63 -11.32 0.11
C GLY A 436 11.33 -10.79 -1.14
N PHE A 437 11.02 -9.55 -1.46
CA PHE A 437 11.63 -8.79 -2.55
C PHE A 437 13.16 -8.74 -2.41
N SER A 438 13.86 -8.80 -3.53
CA SER A 438 15.31 -8.63 -3.59
C SER A 438 15.70 -8.06 -4.95
N PRO A 439 16.32 -6.87 -5.00
CA PRO A 439 16.72 -6.24 -6.27
C PRO A 439 17.63 -7.14 -7.13
N VAL A 440 18.40 -8.01 -6.48
CA VAL A 440 19.34 -8.94 -7.12
C VAL A 440 18.63 -10.18 -7.68
N LYS A 441 17.64 -10.73 -6.98
CA LYS A 441 16.91 -11.94 -7.44
C LYS A 441 16.06 -11.69 -8.68
N VAL A 442 15.59 -10.46 -8.90
CA VAL A 442 14.72 -10.13 -10.05
C VAL A 442 15.48 -10.20 -11.38
N ARG A 443 16.79 -9.94 -11.40
CA ARG A 443 17.60 -9.99 -12.64
C ARG A 443 17.76 -11.39 -13.23
N TYR A 444 17.56 -12.45 -12.44
CA TYR A 444 17.79 -13.84 -12.85
C TYR A 444 16.54 -14.60 -13.29
N ASN A 445 15.34 -14.04 -13.10
CA ASN A 445 14.07 -14.66 -13.53
C ASN A 445 13.61 -14.20 -14.93
N VAL A 446 14.52 -13.62 -15.72
CA VAL A 446 14.25 -13.05 -17.07
C VAL A 446 15.09 -13.75 -18.14
N ALA A 447 15.45 -15.01 -17.93
CA ALA A 447 15.98 -15.88 -18.98
C ALA A 447 14.92 -16.90 -19.41
#